data_AF-A0A956GNF0-F1
#
_entry.id   AF-A0A956GNF0-F1
#
_cell.length_a   1.000
_cell.length_b   1.000
_cell.length_c   1.000
_cell.angle_alpha   90.00
_cell.angle_beta   90.00
_cell.angle_gamma   90.00
#
_symmetry.space_group_name_H-M   'P 1'
#
loop_
_entity.id
_entity.type
_entity.pdbx_description
1 polymer ?
#
loop_
_entity_poly.entity_id
_entity_poly.type
_entity_poly.pdbx_seq_one_letter_code
_entity_poly.pdbx_strand_id
1 'polypeptide(L)'
;MRTRFVVPVGTRAWLRIFWDGPCGRLGYHNAMSLLGDDLVLASKKWGQVGDHLVLVGDHHAAAWPAACEDCGAVVPQDGRRQVFCRTLYGTPDGSWRGIPGPGDMYIADWYGCEERGGHCIHGWTNCDGRHLIVQLPGDAHHWWDVDGRASNCTLPNDTLHRCWVRHGDPAAERVHVDKKGRTCAAGAGSIASGNYHGFLHNGELTGC
;
A
#
# COMPACT_ATOMS: atom_id res chain seq x y z
N MET A 1 -3.92 -18.81 -4.04
CA MET A 1 -2.59 -18.17 -3.94
C MET A 1 -2.26 -18.03 -2.47
N ARG A 2 -1.15 -18.60 -2.01
CA ARG A 2 -0.74 -18.50 -0.61
C ARG A 2 -0.25 -17.09 -0.29
N THR A 3 -0.65 -16.55 0.86
CA THR A 3 -0.19 -15.25 1.31
C THR A 3 1.16 -15.35 2.01
N ARG A 4 1.88 -14.23 2.04
CA ARG A 4 3.18 -14.10 2.71
C ARG A 4 3.19 -12.87 3.59
N PHE A 5 3.57 -13.04 4.85
CA PHE A 5 3.69 -11.90 5.76
C PHE A 5 5.01 -11.16 5.53
N VAL A 6 4.92 -9.84 5.35
CA VAL A 6 6.06 -8.97 5.15
C VAL A 6 5.99 -7.76 6.09
N VAL A 7 7.16 -7.25 6.47
CA VAL A 7 7.31 -6.09 7.36
C VAL A 7 8.10 -4.99 6.66
N PRO A 8 7.88 -3.70 6.96
CA PRO A 8 8.74 -2.64 6.46
C PRO A 8 10.19 -2.86 6.89
N VAL A 9 11.14 -2.76 5.95
CA VAL A 9 12.58 -2.94 6.22
C VAL A 9 13.44 -1.81 5.68
N GLY A 10 12.86 -0.86 4.95
CA GLY A 10 13.60 0.25 4.37
C GLY A 10 12.77 1.07 3.41
N THR A 11 13.45 1.91 2.64
CA THR A 11 12.84 2.79 1.64
C THR A 11 13.69 2.78 0.38
N ARG A 12 13.07 2.67 -0.79
CA ARG A 12 13.71 2.90 -2.08
C ARG A 12 13.36 4.29 -2.57
N ALA A 13 14.34 5.03 -3.09
CA ALA A 13 14.12 6.36 -3.64
C ALA A 13 14.57 6.46 -5.09
N TRP A 14 13.90 7.34 -5.83
CA TRP A 14 14.18 7.65 -7.21
C TRP A 14 14.09 9.14 -7.48
N LEU A 15 14.92 9.64 -8.39
CA LEU A 15 14.66 10.89 -9.08
C LEU A 15 13.60 10.63 -10.13
N ARG A 16 12.46 11.29 -10.00
CA ARG A 16 11.31 11.11 -10.87
C ARG A 16 11.00 12.38 -11.63
N ILE A 17 10.82 12.27 -12.94
CA ILE A 17 10.19 13.30 -13.76
C ILE A 17 8.91 12.72 -14.34
N PHE A 18 7.80 13.44 -14.18
CA PHE A 18 6.52 13.07 -14.77
C PHE A 18 5.87 14.26 -15.49
N TRP A 19 5.17 13.98 -16.59
CA TRP A 19 4.51 15.00 -17.41
C TRP A 19 3.29 14.42 -18.12
N ASP A 20 2.34 15.30 -18.45
CA ASP A 20 1.07 14.90 -19.07
C ASP A 20 1.29 14.42 -20.51
N GLY A 21 0.51 13.42 -20.93
CA GLY A 21 0.55 12.87 -22.28
C GLY A 21 0.06 11.42 -22.33
N PRO A 22 -0.46 10.94 -23.47
CA PRO A 22 -0.99 9.57 -23.59
C PRO A 22 0.16 8.55 -23.55
N CYS A 23 0.49 8.08 -22.35
CA CYS A 23 1.56 7.13 -22.12
C CYS A 23 1.16 6.06 -21.10
N GLY A 24 1.42 4.80 -21.47
CA GLY A 24 1.18 3.64 -20.61
C GLY A 24 -0.26 3.53 -20.10
N ARG A 25 -0.42 2.82 -18.99
CA ARG A 25 -1.71 2.66 -18.30
C ARG A 25 -2.09 3.88 -17.45
N LEU A 26 -1.12 4.71 -17.09
CA LEU A 26 -1.28 5.80 -16.14
C LEU A 26 -1.81 7.09 -16.78
N GLY A 27 -1.77 7.19 -18.12
CA GLY A 27 -2.24 8.38 -18.85
C GLY A 27 -1.30 9.58 -18.71
N TYR A 28 -0.06 9.36 -18.28
CA TYR A 28 1.00 10.34 -18.20
C TYR A 28 2.35 9.66 -18.38
N HIS A 29 3.36 10.40 -18.81
CA HIS A 29 4.72 9.90 -18.96
C HIS A 29 5.46 9.90 -17.62
N ASN A 30 6.18 8.82 -17.36
CA ASN A 30 6.95 8.62 -16.14
C ASN A 30 8.40 8.25 -16.47
N ALA A 31 9.36 8.98 -15.89
CA ALA A 31 10.79 8.73 -16.02
C ALA A 31 11.40 8.65 -14.63
N MET A 32 12.17 7.60 -14.33
CA MET A 32 12.79 7.42 -13.01
C MET A 32 14.26 7.00 -13.12
N SER A 33 15.10 7.57 -12.26
CA SER A 33 16.48 7.11 -12.01
C SER A 33 16.58 6.66 -10.56
N LEU A 34 17.04 5.44 -10.31
CA LEU A 34 17.23 4.92 -8.96
C LEU A 34 18.29 5.74 -8.22
N LEU A 35 17.94 6.28 -7.05
CA LEU A 35 18.91 6.87 -6.12
C LEU A 35 19.55 5.81 -5.24
N GLY A 36 18.75 4.84 -4.80
CA GLY A 36 19.20 3.74 -3.96
C GLY A 36 18.14 3.25 -2.99
N ASP A 37 18.58 2.33 -2.14
CA ASP A 37 17.81 1.73 -1.05
C ASP A 37 18.27 2.32 0.30
N ASP A 38 17.40 2.24 1.30
CA ASP A 38 17.59 2.70 2.68
C ASP A 38 17.85 4.20 2.84
N LEU A 39 17.32 5.00 1.90
CA LEU A 39 17.32 6.45 2.00
C LEU A 39 16.25 6.93 2.97
N VAL A 40 16.67 7.67 4.00
CA VAL A 40 15.79 8.30 5.00
C VAL A 40 15.32 9.65 4.43
N LEU A 41 14.02 9.81 4.14
CA LEU A 41 13.47 11.10 3.71
C LEU A 41 12.80 11.84 4.85
N ALA A 42 13.10 13.14 4.95
CA ALA A 42 12.37 14.04 5.82
C ALA A 42 11.12 14.59 5.10
N SER A 43 9.95 14.07 5.43
CA SER A 43 8.75 14.91 5.39
C SER A 43 7.79 14.51 6.50
N LYS A 44 7.52 15.47 7.41
CA LYS A 44 6.70 15.32 8.61
C LYS A 44 5.19 15.34 8.32
N LYS A 45 4.78 14.56 7.32
CA LYS A 45 3.41 14.04 7.08
C LYS A 45 3.63 12.72 6.37
N TRP A 46 3.48 11.63 7.14
CA TRP A 46 4.10 10.31 6.95
C TRP A 46 5.58 10.23 7.35
N GLY A 47 5.83 9.82 8.60
CA GLY A 47 7.10 9.26 9.06
C GLY A 47 8.21 10.27 9.41
N GLN A 48 8.38 10.56 10.70
CA GLN A 48 9.57 11.26 11.21
C GLN A 48 10.71 10.26 11.47
N VAL A 49 11.85 10.39 10.78
CA VAL A 49 13.21 10.27 11.37
C VAL A 49 14.21 11.10 10.52
N GLY A 50 15.11 11.88 11.13
CA GLY A 50 16.26 12.57 10.49
C GLY A 50 17.48 11.63 10.37
N ASP A 51 18.67 11.99 9.88
CA ASP A 51 19.24 13.21 9.26
C ASP A 51 19.83 12.78 7.91
N HIS A 52 19.22 13.21 6.81
CA HIS A 52 19.79 13.45 5.46
C HIS A 52 18.61 13.81 4.56
N LEU A 53 18.23 15.09 4.52
CA LEU A 53 17.22 15.57 3.58
C LEU A 53 17.71 15.30 2.15
N VAL A 54 16.93 14.59 1.34
CA VAL A 54 17.17 14.50 -0.11
C VAL A 54 16.14 15.42 -0.78
N LEU A 55 16.53 16.66 -1.06
CA LEU A 55 15.66 17.61 -1.75
C LEU A 55 15.80 17.46 -3.26
N VAL A 56 14.70 17.77 -3.98
CA VAL A 56 14.68 17.87 -5.44
C VAL A 56 15.79 18.81 -5.98
N GLY A 57 16.21 19.81 -5.20
CA GLY A 57 17.25 20.77 -5.59
C GLY A 57 18.68 20.27 -5.47
N ASP A 58 18.95 19.21 -4.72
CA ASP A 58 20.31 18.82 -4.33
C ASP A 58 21.01 17.91 -5.35
N HIS A 59 20.36 17.62 -6.48
CA HIS A 59 20.85 16.68 -7.48
C HIS A 59 21.35 17.36 -8.75
N HIS A 60 22.54 16.97 -9.20
CA HIS A 60 23.09 17.37 -10.49
C HIS A 60 22.11 17.04 -11.63
N ALA A 61 22.02 17.93 -12.62
CA ALA A 61 21.13 17.75 -13.78
C ALA A 61 21.30 16.40 -14.48
N ALA A 62 22.52 15.87 -14.54
CA ALA A 62 22.83 14.58 -15.16
C ALA A 62 22.31 13.36 -14.40
N ALA A 63 21.94 13.49 -13.12
CA ALA A 63 21.35 12.40 -12.35
C ALA A 63 19.86 12.18 -12.68
N TRP A 64 19.18 13.22 -13.17
CA TRP A 64 17.78 13.15 -13.53
C TRP A 64 17.57 12.30 -14.79
N PRO A 65 16.48 11.49 -14.84
CA PRO A 65 16.20 10.66 -16.01
C PRO A 65 15.90 11.53 -17.23
N ALA A 66 16.24 11.03 -18.42
CA ALA A 66 16.13 11.79 -19.67
C ALA A 66 14.99 11.30 -20.59
N ALA A 67 14.42 10.12 -20.32
CA ALA A 67 13.36 9.54 -21.14
C ALA A 67 12.35 8.77 -20.29
N CYS A 68 11.11 8.71 -20.78
CA CYS A 68 10.04 7.93 -20.18
C CYS A 68 10.36 6.43 -20.21
N GLU A 69 10.15 5.74 -19.08
CA GLU A 69 10.42 4.31 -18.93
C GLU A 69 9.49 3.44 -19.80
N ASP A 70 8.26 3.90 -20.02
CA ASP A 70 7.23 3.12 -20.73
C ASP A 70 7.33 3.24 -22.26
N CYS A 71 7.67 4.42 -22.79
CA CYS A 71 7.64 4.67 -24.24
C CYS A 71 8.89 5.33 -24.82
N GLY A 72 9.88 5.68 -23.99
CA GLY A 72 11.12 6.33 -24.45
C GLY A 72 10.98 7.79 -24.86
N ALA A 73 9.81 8.41 -24.69
CA ALA A 73 9.63 9.83 -24.98
C ALA A 73 10.61 10.68 -24.15
N VAL A 74 11.24 11.66 -24.80
CA VAL A 74 12.21 12.56 -24.16
C VAL A 74 11.51 13.42 -23.12
N VAL A 75 12.16 13.60 -21.97
CA VAL A 75 11.66 14.45 -20.89
C VAL A 75 11.56 15.91 -21.38
N PRO A 76 10.38 16.55 -21.26
CA PRO A 76 10.23 17.95 -21.65
C PRO A 76 10.80 18.89 -20.59
N GLN A 77 11.06 20.14 -20.98
CA GLN A 77 11.67 21.15 -20.11
C GLN A 77 10.80 21.48 -18.88
N ASP A 78 9.48 21.38 -19.02
CA ASP A 78 8.47 21.65 -17.99
C ASP A 78 8.03 20.41 -17.20
N GLY A 79 8.74 19.28 -17.37
CA GLY A 79 8.50 18.06 -16.61
C GLY A 79 8.61 18.27 -15.10
N ARG A 80 7.66 17.73 -14.34
CA ARG A 80 7.61 17.91 -12.87
C ARG A 80 8.60 16.99 -12.20
N ARG A 81 9.56 17.58 -11.48
CA ARG A 81 10.61 16.87 -10.75
C ARG A 81 10.19 16.54 -9.33
N GLN A 82 10.48 15.34 -8.87
CA GLN A 82 10.20 14.88 -7.52
C GLN A 82 11.24 13.83 -7.08
N VAL A 83 11.59 13.81 -5.80
CA VAL A 83 12.19 12.62 -5.17
C VAL A 83 11.04 11.70 -4.78
N PHE A 84 10.87 10.61 -5.52
CA PHE A 84 9.80 9.65 -5.29
C PHE A 84 10.30 8.51 -4.41
N CYS A 85 9.50 8.09 -3.43
CA CYS A 85 9.87 7.03 -2.51
C CYS A 85 8.79 5.97 -2.39
N ARG A 86 9.25 4.75 -2.10
CA ARG A 86 8.40 3.63 -1.71
C ARG A 86 9.04 2.89 -0.55
N THR A 87 8.22 2.49 0.41
CA THR A 87 8.61 1.56 1.47
C THR A 87 9.01 0.23 0.83
N LEU A 88 10.17 -0.29 1.25
CA LEU A 88 10.59 -1.65 0.99
C LEU A 88 10.13 -2.54 2.14
N TYR A 89 9.71 -3.73 1.78
CA TYR A 89 9.27 -4.75 2.70
C TYR A 89 10.19 -5.96 2.63
N GLY A 90 10.23 -6.73 3.70
CA GLY A 90 10.97 -7.98 3.76
C GLY A 90 10.23 -9.03 4.57
N THR A 91 10.60 -10.28 4.36
CA THR A 91 10.14 -11.36 5.24
C THR A 91 10.81 -11.22 6.61
N PRO A 92 10.15 -11.61 7.72
CA PRO A 92 10.73 -11.50 9.06
C PRO A 92 12.07 -12.25 9.23
N ASP A 93 12.30 -13.30 8.45
CA ASP A 93 13.55 -14.09 8.43
C ASP A 93 14.66 -13.48 7.56
N GLY A 94 14.39 -12.37 6.85
CA GLY A 94 15.32 -11.70 5.96
C GLY A 94 15.59 -12.41 4.63
N SER A 95 14.88 -13.51 4.32
CA SER A 95 15.07 -14.28 3.07
C SER A 95 14.62 -13.53 1.81
N TRP A 96 13.75 -12.54 1.95
CA TRP A 96 13.27 -11.72 0.85
C TRP A 96 13.19 -10.24 1.23
N ARG A 97 13.43 -9.37 0.24
CA ARG A 97 13.29 -7.92 0.34
C ARG A 97 12.82 -7.34 -1.00
N GLY A 98 11.82 -6.46 -1.00
CA GLY A 98 11.32 -5.83 -2.22
C GLY A 98 10.07 -4.97 -2.03
N ILE A 99 9.45 -4.61 -3.16
CA ILE A 99 8.11 -4.02 -3.18
C ILE A 99 7.11 -5.18 -3.11
N PRO A 100 6.08 -5.14 -2.25
CA PRO A 100 5.12 -6.23 -2.13
C PRO A 100 4.41 -6.51 -3.46
N GLY A 101 4.18 -7.79 -3.74
CA GLY A 101 3.41 -8.28 -4.88
C GLY A 101 2.14 -9.01 -4.43
N PRO A 102 1.33 -9.52 -5.38
CA PRO A 102 0.12 -10.27 -5.09
C PRO A 102 0.33 -11.36 -4.03
N GLY A 103 -0.55 -11.40 -3.01
CA GLY A 103 -0.46 -12.32 -1.90
C GLY A 103 0.38 -11.83 -0.71
N ASP A 104 1.21 -10.80 -0.89
CA ASP A 104 1.91 -10.21 0.25
C ASP A 104 0.93 -9.45 1.15
N MET A 105 1.14 -9.58 2.46
CA MET A 105 0.35 -8.92 3.48
C MET A 105 1.25 -8.28 4.54
N TYR A 106 0.85 -7.12 5.04
CA TYR A 106 1.57 -6.40 6.07
C TYR A 106 0.60 -5.67 7.02
N ILE A 107 1.09 -5.28 8.19
CA ILE A 107 0.33 -4.43 9.12
C ILE A 107 0.65 -2.96 8.86
N ALA A 108 -0.38 -2.18 8.54
CA ALA A 108 -0.36 -0.73 8.54
C ALA A 108 -0.69 -0.19 9.94
N ASP A 109 0.25 0.52 10.56
CA ASP A 109 0.13 1.10 11.91
C ASP A 109 -0.05 2.63 11.93
N TRP A 110 0.02 3.24 10.76
CA TRP A 110 -0.05 4.69 10.54
C TRP A 110 -1.47 5.28 10.53
N TYR A 111 -2.50 4.49 10.84
CA TYR A 111 -3.89 4.98 10.82
C TYR A 111 -4.20 5.92 12.00
N GLY A 112 -3.33 5.96 13.01
CA GLY A 112 -3.34 6.99 14.07
C GLY A 112 -4.65 7.05 14.85
N CYS A 113 -5.24 5.90 15.17
CA CYS A 113 -6.56 5.85 15.84
C CYS A 113 -6.53 6.55 17.21
N GLU A 114 -5.42 6.44 17.94
CA GLU A 114 -5.23 7.13 19.23
C GLU A 114 -5.23 8.65 19.07
N GLU A 115 -4.47 9.16 18.09
CA GLU A 115 -4.38 10.60 17.77
C GLU A 115 -5.73 11.19 17.30
N ARG A 116 -6.64 10.34 16.85
CA ARG A 116 -8.00 10.69 16.39
C ARG A 116 -9.06 10.49 17.48
N GLY A 117 -8.68 10.50 18.75
CA GLY A 117 -9.60 10.37 19.88
C GLY A 117 -10.28 8.99 19.96
N GLY A 118 -9.57 7.94 19.53
CA GLY A 118 -10.09 6.57 19.49
C GLY A 118 -10.86 6.22 18.21
N HIS A 119 -10.88 7.10 17.19
CA HIS A 119 -11.58 6.88 15.94
C HIS A 119 -10.63 6.60 14.76
N CYS A 120 -10.75 5.43 14.13
CA CYS A 120 -10.06 5.14 12.87
C CYS A 120 -10.54 6.07 11.74
N ILE A 121 -9.72 6.27 10.69
CA ILE A 121 -10.12 6.97 9.45
C ILE A 121 -11.40 6.37 8.81
N HIS A 122 -11.69 5.10 9.10
CA HIS A 122 -12.90 4.40 8.65
C HIS A 122 -14.11 4.56 9.57
N GLY A 123 -14.00 5.39 10.62
CA GLY A 123 -15.07 5.67 11.59
C GLY A 123 -15.24 4.62 12.69
N TRP A 124 -14.30 3.70 12.85
CA TRP A 124 -14.34 2.66 13.89
C TRP A 124 -13.94 3.22 15.25
N THR A 125 -14.73 2.94 16.29
CA THR A 125 -14.43 3.27 17.70
C THR A 125 -13.71 2.17 18.45
N ASN A 126 -13.64 0.97 17.86
CA ASN A 126 -13.01 -0.23 18.41
C ASN A 126 -11.80 -0.67 17.58
N CYS A 127 -11.11 0.26 16.94
CA CYS A 127 -9.91 -0.04 16.17
C CYS A 127 -8.65 0.15 17.02
N ASP A 128 -7.71 -0.78 16.91
CA ASP A 128 -6.42 -0.77 17.58
C ASP A 128 -5.33 -0.01 16.78
N GLY A 129 -5.71 0.65 15.69
CA GLY A 129 -4.78 1.36 14.81
C GLY A 129 -3.96 0.47 13.88
N ARG A 130 -4.13 -0.86 13.94
CA ARG A 130 -3.32 -1.84 13.20
C ARG A 130 -4.17 -2.57 12.16
N HIS A 131 -4.05 -2.13 10.92
CA HIS A 131 -4.83 -2.67 9.82
C HIS A 131 -4.02 -3.70 9.02
N LEU A 132 -4.59 -4.87 8.77
CA LEU A 132 -4.02 -5.83 7.82
C LEU A 132 -4.30 -5.37 6.39
N ILE A 133 -3.24 -5.10 5.65
CA ILE A 133 -3.27 -4.77 4.24
C ILE A 133 -2.82 -5.99 3.44
N VAL A 134 -3.56 -6.34 2.40
CA VAL A 134 -3.28 -7.50 1.52
C VAL A 134 -3.23 -7.04 0.08
N GLN A 135 -2.15 -7.32 -0.64
CA GLN A 135 -2.08 -7.09 -2.08
C GLN A 135 -2.89 -8.18 -2.79
N LEU A 136 -3.91 -7.77 -3.56
CA LEU A 136 -4.79 -8.70 -4.25
C LEU A 136 -4.14 -9.27 -5.52
N PRO A 137 -4.52 -10.48 -5.96
CA PRO A 137 -4.23 -10.98 -7.29
C PRO A 137 -4.92 -10.12 -8.36
N GLY A 138 -4.45 -10.23 -9.60
CA GLY A 138 -4.94 -9.39 -10.70
C GLY A 138 -3.95 -8.28 -10.99
N ASP A 139 -4.38 -7.03 -10.91
CA ASP A 139 -3.43 -5.92 -11.08
C ASP A 139 -2.62 -5.62 -9.82
N ALA A 140 -1.40 -5.11 -10.03
CA ALA A 140 -0.43 -4.85 -8.97
C ALA A 140 -0.77 -3.62 -8.10
N HIS A 141 -1.98 -3.06 -8.20
CA HIS A 141 -2.35 -1.80 -7.56
C HIS A 141 -3.55 -1.91 -6.63
N HIS A 142 -4.26 -3.03 -6.66
CA HIS A 142 -5.38 -3.25 -5.74
C HIS A 142 -4.93 -3.85 -4.41
N TRP A 143 -5.08 -3.04 -3.38
CA TRP A 143 -4.88 -3.40 -1.99
C TRP A 143 -6.24 -3.58 -1.30
N TRP A 144 -6.32 -4.58 -0.43
CA TRP A 144 -7.43 -4.75 0.48
C TRP A 144 -7.01 -4.37 1.89
N ASP A 145 -7.62 -3.31 2.41
CA ASP A 145 -7.64 -3.06 3.85
C ASP A 145 -8.70 -3.95 4.50
N VAL A 146 -8.26 -5.08 5.06
CA VAL A 146 -9.14 -6.09 5.65
C VAL A 146 -9.89 -5.54 6.87
N ASP A 147 -9.27 -4.64 7.61
CA ASP A 147 -9.84 -4.02 8.81
C ASP A 147 -10.60 -2.71 8.48
N GLY A 148 -10.61 -2.32 7.20
CA GLY A 148 -11.29 -1.16 6.65
C GLY A 148 -12.81 -1.31 6.51
N ARG A 149 -13.42 -0.28 5.94
CA ARG A 149 -14.86 -0.23 5.66
C ARG A 149 -15.09 -0.46 4.16
N ALA A 150 -15.93 -1.43 3.83
CA ALA A 150 -16.36 -1.65 2.45
C ALA A 150 -17.14 -0.44 1.93
N SER A 151 -16.96 -0.08 0.65
CA SER A 151 -17.66 1.04 0.02
C SER A 151 -19.18 0.84 -0.02
N ASN A 152 -19.65 -0.41 -0.03
CA ASN A 152 -21.06 -0.80 0.03
C ASN A 152 -21.52 -1.23 1.44
N CYS A 153 -20.86 -0.75 2.50
CA CYS A 153 -21.23 -1.01 3.89
C CYS A 153 -22.72 -0.68 4.14
N THR A 154 -23.48 -1.64 4.69
CA THR A 154 -24.91 -1.46 4.96
C THR A 154 -25.22 -0.89 6.35
N LEU A 155 -24.20 -0.67 7.18
CA LEU A 155 -24.32 -0.08 8.52
C LEU A 155 -23.37 1.12 8.69
N PRO A 156 -23.42 2.15 7.84
CA PRO A 156 -22.44 3.24 7.83
C PRO A 156 -22.28 3.94 9.18
N ASN A 157 -23.36 4.05 9.97
CA ASN A 157 -23.36 4.75 11.25
C ASN A 157 -23.04 3.86 12.46
N ASP A 158 -22.96 2.53 12.28
CA ASP A 158 -22.47 1.64 13.34
C ASP A 158 -20.94 1.69 13.34
N THR A 159 -20.35 2.09 14.47
CA THR A 159 -18.90 2.25 14.63
C THR A 159 -18.20 1.04 15.25
N LEU A 160 -18.96 0.00 15.61
CA LEU A 160 -18.48 -1.21 16.27
C LEU A 160 -18.47 -2.45 15.37
N HIS A 161 -19.37 -2.52 14.37
CA HIS A 161 -19.35 -3.62 13.42
C HIS A 161 -18.09 -3.62 12.54
N ARG A 162 -17.84 -4.74 11.87
CA ARG A 162 -16.80 -4.84 10.82
C ARG A 162 -17.41 -5.29 9.50
N CYS A 163 -16.92 -4.72 8.39
CA CYS A 163 -17.32 -5.18 7.06
C CYS A 163 -16.78 -6.58 6.79
N TRP A 164 -15.57 -6.84 7.26
CA TRP A 164 -14.90 -8.14 7.22
C TRP A 164 -14.38 -8.46 8.61
N VAL A 165 -14.52 -9.71 9.07
CA VAL A 165 -13.97 -10.15 10.35
C VAL A 165 -12.75 -10.99 10.06
N ARG A 166 -11.60 -10.50 10.53
CA ARG A 166 -10.33 -11.19 10.47
C ARG A 166 -10.15 -12.09 11.68
N HIS A 167 -9.66 -13.30 11.43
CA HIS A 167 -9.27 -14.28 12.44
C HIS A 167 -7.84 -14.76 12.21
N GLY A 168 -7.22 -15.26 13.28
CA GLY A 168 -5.87 -15.84 13.25
C GLY A 168 -4.75 -14.80 13.24
N ASP A 169 -3.54 -15.27 12.97
CA ASP A 169 -2.32 -14.48 13.09
C ASP A 169 -1.67 -14.28 11.70
N PRO A 170 -1.57 -13.03 11.21
CA PRO A 170 -0.85 -12.71 9.98
C PRO A 170 0.61 -13.15 10.00
N ALA A 171 1.33 -13.02 11.12
CA ALA A 171 2.74 -13.38 11.18
C ALA A 171 2.96 -14.90 11.04
N ALA A 172 1.96 -15.69 11.42
CA ALA A 172 1.93 -17.13 11.22
C ALA A 172 1.32 -17.55 9.86
N GLU A 173 0.99 -16.59 8.99
CA GLU A 173 0.33 -16.79 7.69
C GLU A 173 -0.99 -17.57 7.76
N ARG A 174 -1.70 -17.48 8.90
CA ARG A 174 -2.97 -18.19 9.13
C ARG A 174 -4.09 -17.19 9.31
N VAL A 175 -4.37 -16.41 8.27
CA VAL A 175 -5.44 -15.41 8.27
C VAL A 175 -6.69 -15.96 7.62
N HIS A 176 -7.82 -15.84 8.29
CA HIS A 176 -9.13 -16.17 7.73
C HIS A 176 -10.04 -14.94 7.83
N VAL A 177 -10.73 -14.61 6.75
CA VAL A 177 -11.64 -13.47 6.69
C VAL A 177 -13.04 -13.97 6.37
N ASP A 178 -13.99 -13.70 7.26
CA ASP A 178 -15.39 -14.09 7.07
C ASP A 178 -16.37 -13.06 7.67
N LYS A 179 -17.61 -13.50 7.92
CA LYS A 179 -18.68 -12.70 8.54
C LYS A 179 -19.02 -13.13 9.98
N LYS A 180 -18.22 -14.02 10.59
CA LYS A 180 -18.47 -14.54 11.94
C LYS A 180 -18.09 -13.50 12.99
N GLY A 181 -19.07 -12.69 13.37
CA GLY A 181 -18.93 -11.63 14.36
C GLY A 181 -19.99 -10.56 14.15
N ARG A 182 -19.81 -9.39 14.77
CA ARG A 182 -20.69 -8.24 14.52
C ARG A 182 -20.37 -7.63 13.16
N THR A 183 -21.18 -7.93 12.16
CA THR A 183 -20.93 -7.51 10.77
C THR A 183 -22.14 -6.89 10.10
N CYS A 184 -21.89 -6.12 9.03
CA CYS A 184 -22.94 -5.64 8.12
C CYS A 184 -23.22 -6.68 7.01
N ALA A 185 -24.12 -6.40 6.06
CA ALA A 185 -24.42 -7.32 4.96
C ALA A 185 -23.43 -7.24 3.77
N ALA A 186 -22.50 -6.28 3.80
CA ALA A 186 -21.55 -6.08 2.71
C ALA A 186 -20.52 -7.22 2.58
N GLY A 187 -20.13 -7.53 1.35
CA GLY A 187 -18.95 -8.33 0.99
C GLY A 187 -19.06 -9.84 1.23
N ALA A 188 -19.98 -10.35 2.05
CA ALA A 188 -20.14 -11.78 2.35
C ALA A 188 -18.83 -12.52 2.78
N GLY A 189 -17.81 -11.79 3.26
CA GLY A 189 -16.48 -12.34 3.58
C GLY A 189 -15.47 -12.27 2.43
N SER A 190 -15.91 -11.83 1.25
CA SER A 190 -15.10 -11.62 0.05
C SER A 190 -14.78 -10.14 -0.20
N ILE A 191 -13.81 -9.90 -1.08
CA ILE A 191 -13.49 -8.59 -1.65
C ILE A 191 -13.64 -8.65 -3.17
N ALA A 192 -14.26 -7.62 -3.75
CA ALA A 192 -14.27 -7.37 -5.19
C ALA A 192 -13.57 -6.03 -5.46
N SER A 193 -12.46 -6.05 -6.19
CA SER A 193 -11.66 -4.87 -6.51
C SER A 193 -10.97 -5.06 -7.86
N GLY A 194 -11.17 -4.13 -8.78
CA GLY A 194 -10.68 -4.26 -10.16
C GLY A 194 -11.22 -5.52 -10.84
N ASN A 195 -10.31 -6.36 -11.34
CA ASN A 195 -10.62 -7.63 -12.00
C ASN A 195 -10.58 -8.84 -11.06
N TYR A 196 -10.41 -8.64 -9.75
CA TYR A 196 -10.39 -9.71 -8.76
C TYR A 196 -11.63 -9.70 -7.88
N HIS A 197 -12.24 -10.87 -7.74
CA HIS A 197 -13.27 -11.15 -6.73
C HIS A 197 -12.89 -12.45 -6.04
N GLY A 198 -12.74 -12.43 -4.71
CA GLY A 198 -12.37 -13.63 -3.98
C GLY A 198 -12.32 -13.47 -2.46
N PHE A 199 -11.83 -14.52 -1.81
CA PHE A 199 -11.78 -14.69 -0.36
C PHE A 199 -10.33 -14.78 0.14
N LEU A 200 -10.13 -14.53 1.43
CA LEU A 200 -8.90 -14.86 2.15
C LEU A 200 -9.23 -15.89 3.23
N HIS A 201 -8.92 -17.16 2.99
CA HIS A 201 -9.21 -18.24 3.93
C HIS A 201 -7.92 -18.97 4.30
N ASN A 202 -7.61 -19.01 5.59
CA ASN A 202 -6.49 -19.77 6.15
C ASN A 202 -5.13 -19.46 5.47
N GLY A 203 -4.88 -18.20 5.15
CA GLY A 203 -3.65 -17.76 4.47
C GLY A 203 -3.67 -17.95 2.95
N GLU A 204 -4.83 -18.23 2.35
CA GLU A 204 -4.95 -18.39 0.91
C GLU A 204 -5.98 -17.43 0.31
N LEU A 205 -5.53 -16.69 -0.72
CA LEU A 205 -6.39 -15.92 -1.60
C LEU A 205 -6.97 -16.84 -2.69
N THR A 206 -8.29 -16.97 -2.71
CA THR A 206 -9.03 -17.81 -3.67
C THR A 206 -10.07 -16.98 -4.40
N GLY A 207 -10.01 -16.97 -5.74
CA GLY A 207 -11.04 -16.35 -6.56
C GLY A 207 -12.40 -17.04 -6.43
N CYS A 208 -13.46 -16.30 -6.71
CA CYS A 208 -14.83 -16.82 -6.85
C CYS A 208 -15.02 -17.61 -8.15
#